data_AF-U2DBQ3-F1
#
_entry.id   AF-U2DBQ3-F1
#
_cell.length_a   1.000
_cell.length_b   1.000
_cell.length_c   1.000
_cell.angle_alpha   90.00
_cell.angle_beta   90.00
_cell.angle_gamma   90.00
#
_symmetry.space_group_name_H-M   'P 1'
#
loop_
_entity.id
_entity.type
_entity.pdbx_description
1 polymer ?
#
loop_
_entity_poly.entity_id
_entity_poly.type
_entity_poly.pdbx_seq_one_letter_code
_entity_poly.pdbx_strand_id
1 'polypeptide(L)' 'MHIILFQRVLLKRKESKMVNGDIRPVKKPDTDKVAQIVLDSLNKIAFDDDSQAVVLIVRKFYSEDPRVKLILGN' A
#
# COMPACT_ATOMS: atom_id res chain seq x y z
N MET A 1 7.75 -0.87 -9.07
CA MET A 1 6.73 -1.58 -8.27
C MET A 1 5.82 -0.59 -7.55
N HIS A 2 4.49 -0.75 -7.65
CA HIS A 2 3.52 0.07 -6.93
C HIS A 2 2.78 -0.74 -5.87
N ILE A 3 2.83 -0.26 -4.62
CA ILE A 3 2.17 -0.84 -3.45
C ILE A 3 1.08 0.14 -3.00
N ILE A 4 -0.15 -0.36 -2.88
CA ILE A 4 -1.28 0.43 -2.42
C ILE A 4 -1.90 -0.25 -1.20
N LEU A 5 -1.75 0.36 -0.04
CA LEU A 5 -2.38 -0.06 1.21
C LEU A 5 -3.75 0.60 1.36
N PHE A 6 -4.78 -0.21 1.42
CA PHE A 6 -6.14 0.21 1.74
C PHE A 6 -6.42 -0.08 3.21
N GLN A 7 -6.59 0.98 4.00
CA GLN A 7 -6.95 0.91 5.41
C GLN A 7 -8.45 1.11 5.61
N ARG A 8 -8.99 0.60 6.70
CA ARG A 8 -10.42 0.74 7.00
C ARG A 8 -10.82 2.19 7.24
N VAL A 9 -11.97 2.59 6.71
CA VAL A 9 -12.65 3.85 7.09
C VAL A 9 -12.96 3.81 8.59
N LEU A 10 -12.63 4.89 9.32
CA LEU A 10 -12.80 4.95 10.77
C LEU A 10 -13.95 5.85 11.22
N LEU A 11 -14.35 6.82 10.39
CA LEU A 11 -15.29 7.87 10.76
C LEU A 11 -16.37 8.02 9.69
N LYS A 12 -17.60 7.55 9.99
CA LYS A 12 -18.75 7.63 9.08
C LYS A 12 -19.02 9.05 8.57
N ARG A 13 -18.87 10.07 9.44
CA ARG A 13 -19.09 11.49 9.05
C ARG A 13 -18.11 12.00 7.99
N LYS A 14 -16.93 11.38 7.86
CA LYS A 14 -15.89 11.76 6.89
C LYS A 14 -15.67 10.70 5.81
N GLU A 15 -16.49 9.66 5.79
CA GLU A 15 -16.35 8.46 4.96
C GLU A 15 -16.20 8.79 3.48
N SER A 16 -17.10 9.62 2.92
CA SER A 16 -17.03 10.01 1.52
C SER A 16 -15.68 10.68 1.16
N LYS A 17 -15.18 11.61 1.99
CA LYS A 17 -13.87 12.26 1.78
C LYS A 17 -12.69 11.29 1.94
N MET A 18 -12.83 10.28 2.79
CA MET A 18 -11.81 9.26 3.02
C MET A 18 -11.74 8.30 1.83
N VAL A 19 -12.89 7.82 1.34
CA VAL A 19 -12.99 6.91 0.19
C VAL A 19 -12.60 7.59 -1.13
N ASN A 20 -12.99 8.85 -1.32
CA ASN A 20 -12.56 9.66 -2.48
C ASN A 20 -11.07 10.01 -2.45
N GLY A 21 -10.41 9.81 -1.30
CA GLY A 21 -8.98 10.04 -1.13
C GLY A 21 -8.59 11.47 -0.79
N ASP A 22 -9.54 12.37 -0.55
CA ASP A 22 -9.28 13.74 -0.05
C ASP A 22 -8.58 13.73 1.31
N ILE A 23 -8.90 12.70 2.12
CA ILE A 23 -8.23 12.42 3.39
C ILE A 23 -7.42 11.13 3.24
N ARG A 24 -6.14 11.17 3.60
CA ARG A 24 -5.25 10.00 3.54
C ARG A 24 -5.00 9.40 4.93
N PRO A 25 -4.78 8.07 5.03
CA PRO A 25 -4.40 7.44 6.29
C PRO A 25 -3.01 7.88 6.75
N VAL A 26 -2.94 8.44 7.96
CA VAL A 26 -1.68 8.83 8.62
C VAL A 26 -1.25 7.89 9.74
N LYS A 27 -2.14 6.97 10.15
CA LYS A 27 -1.84 5.99 11.20
C LYS A 27 -0.99 4.83 10.65
N LYS A 28 -0.38 4.10 11.59
CA LYS A 28 0.31 2.83 11.35
C LYS A 28 -0.59 1.85 10.57
N PRO A 29 -0.02 0.91 9.81
CA PRO A 29 1.42 0.61 9.67
C PRO A 29 2.16 1.65 8.81
N ASP A 30 3.44 1.89 9.08
CA ASP A 30 4.26 2.86 8.34
C ASP A 30 4.57 2.34 6.91
N THR A 31 4.68 3.24 5.92
CA THR A 31 4.79 2.84 4.50
C THR A 31 6.08 2.11 4.18
N ASP A 32 7.17 2.48 4.85
CA ASP A 32 8.49 1.84 4.78
C ASP A 32 8.43 0.38 5.27
N LYS A 33 7.79 0.13 6.41
CA LYS A 33 7.64 -1.24 6.95
C LYS A 33 6.79 -2.12 6.05
N VAL A 34 5.73 -1.56 5.47
CA VAL A 34 4.90 -2.27 4.50
C VAL A 34 5.70 -2.58 3.24
N ALA A 35 6.50 -1.64 2.74
CA ALA A 35 7.39 -1.86 1.62
C ALA A 35 8.37 -3.00 1.89
N GLN A 36 9.06 -2.97 3.02
CA GLN A 36 10.04 -3.99 3.40
C GLN A 36 9.41 -5.39 3.41
N ILE A 37 8.32 -5.57 4.16
CA ILE A 37 7.64 -6.88 4.25
C ILE A 37 7.18 -7.38 2.87
N VAL A 38 6.70 -6.48 2.01
CA VAL A 38 6.26 -6.83 0.67
C VAL A 38 7.44 -7.25 -0.21
N LEU A 39 8.57 -6.53 -0.18
CA LEU A 39 9.78 -6.90 -0.93
C LEU A 39 10.30 -8.26 -0.46
N ASP A 40 10.41 -8.46 0.86
CA ASP A 40 10.85 -9.73 1.45
C ASP A 40 9.94 -10.89 1.04
N SER A 41 8.62 -10.66 1.02
CA SER A 41 7.62 -11.68 0.68
C SER A 41 7.57 -12.04 -0.80
N LEU A 42 8.03 -11.14 -1.68
CA LEU A 42 8.05 -11.35 -3.13
C LEU A 42 9.43 -11.71 -3.67
N ASN A 43 10.48 -11.59 -2.86
CA ASN A 43 11.82 -11.95 -3.24
C ASN A 43 11.88 -13.42 -3.65
N LYS A 44 12.53 -13.70 -4.78
CA LYS A 44 12.60 -15.02 -5.43
C LYS A 44 11.25 -15.60 -5.88
N ILE A 45 10.17 -14.83 -5.82
CA ILE A 45 8.84 -15.21 -6.30
C ILE A 45 8.45 -14.36 -7.51
N ALA A 46 8.53 -13.04 -7.38
CA ALA A 46 8.16 -12.09 -8.42
C ALA A 46 9.38 -11.53 -9.18
N PHE A 47 10.58 -11.66 -8.61
CA PHE A 47 11.89 -11.25 -9.13
C PHE A 47 12.96 -12.10 -8.45
N ASP A 48 14.15 -12.22 -9.04
CA ASP A 48 15.22 -13.08 -8.52
C ASP A 48 15.86 -12.47 -7.26
N ASP A 49 15.95 -11.14 -7.21
CA ASP A 49 16.51 -10.37 -6.10
C ASP A 49 15.76 -9.03 -5.93
N ASP A 50 15.54 -8.59 -4.70
CA ASP A 50 14.81 -7.36 -4.40
C ASP A 50 15.56 -6.09 -4.85
N SER A 51 16.87 -6.17 -5.08
CA SER A 51 17.66 -5.11 -5.73
C SER A 51 17.17 -4.77 -7.14
N GLN A 52 16.41 -5.65 -7.79
CA GLN A 52 15.79 -5.38 -9.09
C GLN A 52 14.63 -4.37 -9.01
N ALA A 53 14.12 -4.08 -7.80
CA ALA A 53 13.09 -3.07 -7.58
C ALA A 53 13.68 -1.64 -7.61
N VAL A 54 14.08 -1.16 -8.78
CA VAL A 54 14.72 0.16 -8.97
C VAL A 54 13.81 1.36 -8.64
N VAL A 55 12.49 1.17 -8.67
CA VAL A 55 11.50 2.19 -8.30
C VAL A 55 10.41 1.56 -7.45
N LEU A 56 10.19 2.14 -6.28
CA LEU A 56 9.13 1.74 -5.36
C LEU A 56 8.19 2.91 -5.06
N ILE A 57 6.90 2.74 -5.31
CA ILE A 57 5.87 3.71 -4.97
C ILE A 57 4.92 3.09 -3.97
N VAL A 58 4.82 3.66 -2.77
CA VAL A 58 3.91 3.19 -1.71
C VAL A 58 2.87 4.27 -1.43
N ARG A 59 1.60 3.89 -1.44
CA ARG A 59 0.49 4.80 -1.14
C ARG A 59 -0.49 4.20 -0.15
N LYS A 60 -1.06 5.06 0.69
CA LYS A 60 -2.15 4.71 1.62
C LYS A 60 -3.44 5.36 1.18
N PHE A 61 -4.53 4.59 1.23
CA PHE A 61 -5.89 5.05 0.98
C PHE A 61 -6.83 4.45 2.02
N TYR A 62 -7.99 5.07 2.21
CA TYR A 62 -9.07 4.45 2.93
C TYR A 62 -9.96 3.62 1.99
N SER A 63 -10.56 2.56 2.52
CA SER A 63 -11.50 1.66 1.84
C SER A 63 -12.41 1.02 2.88
N GLU A 64 -13.61 0.63 2.46
CA GLU A 64 -14.49 -0.23 3.27
C GLU A 64 -13.93 -1.65 3.41
N ASP A 65 -13.19 -2.10 2.39
CA ASP A 65 -12.50 -3.38 2.30
C ASP A 65 -10.97 -3.16 2.44
N PRO A 66 -10.37 -3.42 3.63
CA PRO A 66 -8.95 -3.23 3.86
C PRO A 66 -8.11 -4.33 3.20
N ARG A 67 -7.11 -3.94 2.41
CA ARG A 67 -6.27 -4.87 1.64
C ARG A 67 -4.95 -4.24 1.22
N VAL A 68 -4.02 -5.05 0.75
CA VAL A 68 -2.82 -4.59 0.03
C VAL A 68 -2.98 -4.95 -1.43
N LYS A 69 -2.84 -3.96 -2.32
CA LYS A 69 -2.80 -4.17 -3.77
C LYS A 69 -1.39 -3.91 -4.27
N LEU A 70 -0.90 -4.84 -5.08
CA LEU A 70 0.42 -4.78 -5.69
C LEU A 70 0.25 -4.67 -7.21
N ILE A 71 1.04 -3.81 -7.83
CA ILE A 71 1.14 -3.70 -9.28
C ILE A 71 2.62 -3.83 -9.63
N LEU A 72 2.94 -4.93 -10.30
CA LEU A 72 4.24 -5.19 -10.91
C LEU A 72 4.14 -4.78 -12.37
N GLY A 73 5.09 -3.99 -12.85
CA GLY A 73 5.19 -3.62 -14.26
C GLY A 73 6.32 -4.40 -14.93
N ASN A 74 6.29 -4.45 -16.26
CA ASN A 74 7.48 -4.70 -17.07
C ASN A 74 8.21 -3.38 -17.32
#